data_AF-A0A8T6PFT8-F1
#
_entry.id   AF-A0A8T6PFT8-F1
#
_cell.length_a   1.000
_cell.length_b   1.000
_cell.length_c   1.000
_cell.angle_alpha   90.00
_cell.angle_beta   90.00
_cell.angle_gamma   90.00
#
_symmetry.space_group_name_H-M   'P 1'
#
loop_
_entity.id
_entity.type
_entity.pdbx_description
1 polymer ?
#
loop_
_entity_poly.entity_id
_entity_poly.type
_entity_poly.pdbx_seq_one_letter_code
_entity_poly.pdbx_strand_id
1 'polypeptide(L)'
;MVDWRNTKLAEIGSFRNGVNFTKDDMGSGLRVINVKDVFVDGVEIDFDRLDRVNFDGKRGIEKYQVQANDLCSVKHPIYPTTRHIQRFTRPFHANLSS
;
A
#
# COMPACT_ATOMS: atom_id res chain seq x y z
N MET A 1 31.44 -6.65 10.58
CA MET A 1 30.97 -5.65 9.59
C MET A 1 29.85 -6.30 8.79
N VAL A 2 28.74 -5.59 8.59
CA VAL A 2 27.64 -6.09 7.74
C VAL A 2 27.94 -5.64 6.31
N ASP A 3 28.14 -6.62 5.43
CA ASP A 3 28.37 -6.35 4.01
C ASP A 3 27.04 -6.01 3.33
N TRP A 4 26.79 -4.72 3.12
CA TRP A 4 25.65 -4.24 2.35
C TRP A 4 25.75 -4.71 0.91
N ARG A 5 24.63 -5.21 0.37
CA ARG A 5 24.53 -5.64 -1.03
C ARG A 5 23.54 -4.76 -1.77
N ASN A 6 23.95 -4.29 -2.95
CA ASN A 6 23.06 -3.65 -3.89
C ASN A 6 22.15 -4.71 -4.53
N THR A 7 20.84 -4.54 -4.40
CA THR A 7 19.82 -5.43 -4.98
C THR A 7 18.72 -4.58 -5.60
N LYS A 8 18.03 -5.11 -6.61
CA LYS A 8 16.87 -4.44 -7.17
C LYS A 8 15.70 -4.58 -6.20
N LEU A 9 14.92 -3.52 -6.01
CA LEU A 9 13.70 -3.59 -5.20
C LEU A 9 12.78 -4.75 -5.63
N ALA A 10 12.65 -4.98 -6.93
CA ALA A 10 11.87 -6.08 -7.51
C ALA A 10 12.33 -7.48 -7.07
N GLU A 11 13.56 -7.64 -6.58
CA GLU A 11 14.10 -8.90 -6.08
C GLU A 11 13.72 -9.17 -4.62
N ILE A 12 13.34 -8.13 -3.86
CA ILE A 12 13.03 -8.23 -2.42
C ILE A 12 11.54 -8.11 -2.09
N GLY A 13 10.70 -7.86 -3.10
CA GLY A 13 9.26 -7.73 -2.91
C GLY A 13 8.47 -7.69 -4.21
N SER A 14 7.18 -7.98 -4.09
CA SER A 14 6.23 -7.76 -5.18
C SER A 14 5.67 -6.35 -5.12
N PHE A 15 5.51 -5.71 -6.27
CA PHE A 15 4.96 -4.37 -6.37
C PHE A 15 3.67 -4.38 -7.19
N ARG A 16 2.66 -3.66 -6.71
CA ARG A 16 1.39 -3.52 -7.43
C ARG A 16 0.92 -2.06 -7.41
N ASN A 17 0.25 -1.67 -8.48
CA ASN A 17 -0.50 -0.41 -8.48
C ASN A 17 -1.81 -0.61 -7.72
N GLY A 18 -2.40 0.46 -7.22
CA GLY A 18 -3.75 0.44 -6.67
C GLY A 18 -4.83 0.44 -7.75
N VAL A 19 -6.06 0.56 -7.28
CA VAL A 19 -7.27 0.55 -8.09
C VAL A 19 -7.74 1.99 -8.34
N ASN A 20 -8.28 2.23 -9.54
CA ASN A 20 -8.92 3.50 -9.86
C ASN A 20 -10.43 3.41 -9.58
N PHE A 21 -11.00 4.50 -9.09
CA PHE A 21 -12.43 4.67 -8.89
C PHE A 21 -12.81 6.15 -9.09
N THR A 22 -14.08 6.42 -9.28
CA THR A 22 -14.62 7.78 -9.47
C THR A 22 -15.29 8.27 -8.19
N LYS A 23 -15.68 9.55 -8.15
CA LYS A 23 -16.43 10.09 -7.00
C LYS A 23 -17.77 9.39 -6.79
N ASP A 24 -18.41 8.94 -7.87
CA ASP A 24 -19.70 8.24 -7.81
C ASP A 24 -19.57 6.86 -7.14
N ASP A 25 -18.37 6.28 -7.13
CA ASP A 25 -18.10 5.03 -6.44
C ASP A 25 -17.93 5.24 -4.91
N MET A 26 -17.83 6.47 -4.40
CA MET A 26 -17.50 6.73 -2.99
C MET A 26 -18.72 6.63 -2.06
N GLY A 27 -18.47 6.28 -0.79
CA GLY A 27 -19.43 6.38 0.31
C GLY A 27 -19.98 5.05 0.84
N SER A 28 -19.72 3.93 0.17
CA SER A 28 -20.15 2.59 0.63
C SER A 28 -19.12 1.52 0.25
N GLY A 29 -19.30 0.28 0.71
CA GLY A 29 -18.42 -0.82 0.32
C GLY A 29 -17.10 -0.91 1.11
N LEU A 30 -16.00 -1.20 0.41
CA LEU A 30 -14.70 -1.53 1.00
C LEU A 30 -13.94 -0.27 1.42
N ARG A 31 -13.18 -0.35 2.53
CA ARG A 31 -12.25 0.71 2.92
C ARG A 31 -11.09 0.80 1.93
N VAL A 32 -10.72 2.01 1.54
CA VAL A 32 -9.62 2.26 0.61
C VAL A 32 -8.59 3.20 1.21
N ILE A 33 -7.31 2.90 0.95
CA ILE A 33 -6.21 3.81 1.26
C ILE A 33 -6.08 4.77 0.08
N ASN A 34 -6.21 6.07 0.33
CA ASN A 34 -6.00 7.13 -0.65
C ASN A 34 -4.62 7.77 -0.48
N VAL A 35 -4.25 8.60 -1.46
CA VAL A 35 -3.06 9.44 -1.40
C VAL A 35 -3.06 10.32 -0.15
N LYS A 36 -4.21 10.91 0.23
CA LYS A 36 -4.34 11.74 1.43
C LYS A 36 -4.01 10.99 2.72
N ASP A 37 -4.29 9.68 2.75
CA ASP A 37 -4.13 8.83 3.93
C ASP A 37 -2.67 8.44 4.16
N VAL A 38 -1.81 8.58 3.14
CA VAL A 38 -0.35 8.34 3.24
C VAL A 38 0.41 9.58 3.73
N PHE A 39 -0.17 10.78 3.58
CA PHE A 39 0.45 12.05 3.98
C PHE A 39 -0.01 12.56 5.37
N VAL A 40 -0.76 11.74 6.12
CA VAL A 40 -1.18 12.09 7.48
C VAL A 40 -0.01 11.92 8.45
N ASP A 41 0.02 12.68 9.54
CA ASP A 41 1.07 12.60 10.56
C ASP A 41 1.22 11.16 11.09
N GLY A 42 2.38 10.55 10.85
CA GLY A 42 2.71 9.19 11.29
C GLY A 42 3.34 8.33 10.20
N VAL A 43 3.65 7.09 10.57
CA VAL A 43 4.18 6.05 9.66
C VAL A 43 3.17 4.92 9.42
N GLU A 44 2.01 4.98 10.08
CA GLU A 44 0.97 3.95 10.06
C GLU A 44 -0.31 4.48 9.44
N ILE A 45 -1.05 3.59 8.77
CA ILE A 45 -2.35 3.91 8.20
C ILE A 45 -3.43 3.71 9.26
N ASP A 46 -4.17 4.75 9.57
CA ASP A 46 -5.36 4.68 10.42
C ASP A 46 -6.53 4.09 9.63
N PHE A 47 -6.83 2.81 9.86
CA PHE A 47 -7.89 2.08 9.16
C PHE A 47 -9.30 2.59 9.47
N ASP A 48 -9.52 3.30 10.58
CA ASP A 48 -10.84 3.77 10.96
C ASP A 48 -11.23 5.07 10.23
N ARG A 49 -10.24 5.79 9.69
CA ARG A 49 -10.43 7.05 8.95
C ARG A 49 -10.48 6.87 7.43
N LEU A 50 -10.36 5.64 6.95
CA LEU A 50 -10.38 5.34 5.52
C LEU A 50 -11.76 5.55 4.90
N ASP A 51 -11.78 6.19 3.73
CA ASP A 51 -12.97 6.31 2.90
C ASP A 51 -13.45 4.93 2.44
N ARG A 52 -14.74 4.82 2.10
CA ARG A 52 -15.32 3.62 1.51
C ARG A 52 -15.60 3.81 0.03
N VAL A 53 -15.32 2.77 -0.76
CA VAL A 53 -15.59 2.73 -2.20
C VAL A 53 -16.34 1.47 -2.56
N ASN A 54 -17.40 1.66 -3.36
CA ASN A 54 -18.17 0.58 -3.93
C ASN A 54 -17.43 0.02 -5.14
N PHE A 55 -17.17 -1.28 -5.10
CA PHE A 55 -16.53 -2.01 -6.18
C PHE A 55 -17.44 -3.08 -6.77
N ASP A 56 -18.74 -3.04 -6.49
CA ASP A 56 -19.72 -3.96 -7.06
C ASP A 56 -19.65 -3.96 -8.59
N GLY A 57 -19.67 -5.16 -9.17
CA GLY A 57 -19.51 -5.34 -10.61
C GLY A 57 -18.08 -5.16 -11.14
N LYS A 58 -17.11 -4.68 -10.33
CA LYS A 58 -15.70 -4.62 -10.74
C LYS A 58 -15.01 -5.95 -10.45
N ARG A 59 -14.43 -6.56 -11.48
CA ARG A 59 -13.70 -7.84 -11.38
C ARG A 59 -12.25 -7.61 -10.97
N GLY A 60 -11.69 -8.56 -10.22
CA GLY A 60 -10.26 -8.54 -9.90
C GLY A 60 -9.89 -7.57 -8.78
N ILE A 61 -10.82 -7.22 -7.89
CA ILE A 61 -10.60 -6.27 -6.80
C ILE A 61 -9.76 -6.89 -5.68
N GLU A 62 -9.87 -8.20 -5.51
CA GLU A 62 -9.13 -8.99 -4.54
C GLU A 62 -7.60 -8.85 -4.69
N LYS A 63 -7.10 -8.63 -5.91
CA LYS A 63 -5.65 -8.45 -6.15
C LYS A 63 -5.10 -7.14 -5.59
N TYR A 64 -5.96 -6.18 -5.22
CA TYR A 64 -5.57 -4.91 -4.63
C TYR A 64 -5.65 -4.91 -3.10
N GLN A 65 -6.06 -6.02 -2.49
CA GLN A 65 -6.09 -6.13 -1.04
C GLN A 65 -4.68 -6.00 -0.46
N VAL A 66 -4.56 -5.09 0.51
CA VAL A 66 -3.41 -4.95 1.38
C VAL A 66 -3.45 -5.99 2.49
N GLN A 67 -2.28 -6.41 2.92
CA GLN A 67 -2.05 -7.27 4.07
C GLN A 67 -1.27 -6.50 5.13
N ALA A 68 -1.31 -6.99 6.36
CA ALA A 68 -0.45 -6.46 7.41
C ALA A 68 1.03 -6.51 6.97
N ASN A 69 1.78 -5.45 7.30
CA ASN A 69 3.18 -5.23 6.92
C ASN A 69 3.43 -4.88 5.44
N ASP A 70 2.39 -4.59 4.66
CA ASP A 70 2.59 -4.01 3.35
C ASP A 70 2.97 -2.53 3.42
N LEU A 71 3.96 -2.11 2.61
CA LEU A 71 4.32 -0.69 2.49
C LEU A 71 3.56 -0.01 1.36
N CYS A 72 3.01 1.17 1.65
CA CYS A 72 2.37 2.06 0.69
C CYS A 72 3.27 3.24 0.33
N SER A 73 3.33 3.61 -0.96
CA SER A 73 4.10 4.79 -1.40
C SER A 73 3.44 5.55 -2.55
N VAL A 74 3.40 6.88 -2.42
CA VAL A 74 2.81 7.74 -3.43
C VAL A 74 3.87 8.08 -4.48
N LYS A 75 3.59 7.78 -5.76
CA LYS A 75 4.48 8.16 -6.88
C LYS A 75 4.24 9.59 -7.35
N HIS A 76 2.99 10.06 -7.28
CA HIS A 76 2.59 11.40 -7.72
C HIS A 76 1.53 11.95 -6.77
N PRO A 77 1.73 13.14 -6.18
CA PRO A 77 0.80 13.70 -5.19
C PRO A 77 -0.53 14.20 -5.82
N ILE A 78 -0.56 14.43 -7.14
CA ILE A 78 -1.67 15.13 -7.82
C ILE A 78 -2.73 14.18 -8.39
N TYR A 79 -2.41 12.90 -8.59
CA TYR A 79 -3.35 11.91 -9.13
C TYR A 79 -3.83 10.98 -8.02
N PRO A 80 -5.14 10.70 -7.89
CA PRO A 80 -5.72 9.90 -6.79
C PRO A 80 -5.40 8.40 -6.89
N THR A 81 -4.29 8.03 -7.51
CA THR A 81 -3.89 6.65 -7.72
C THR A 81 -3.00 6.21 -6.56
N THR A 82 -3.57 5.50 -5.60
CA THR A 82 -2.79 4.77 -4.58
C THR A 82 -1.89 3.75 -5.27
N ARG A 83 -0.62 3.67 -4.90
CA ARG A 83 0.35 2.73 -5.48
C ARG A 83 1.25 2.13 -4.42
N HIS A 84 1.73 0.93 -4.74
CA HIS A 84 2.66 0.07 -4.02
C HIS A 84 2.12 -0.54 -2.73
N ILE A 85 2.27 -1.86 -2.65
CA ILE A 85 1.93 -2.74 -1.54
C ILE A 85 3.11 -3.70 -1.51
N GLN A 86 4.05 -3.49 -0.59
CA GLN A 86 5.28 -4.29 -0.49
C GLN A 86 5.12 -5.39 0.55
N ARG A 87 4.91 -6.62 0.09
CA ARG A 87 4.96 -7.80 0.96
C ARG A 87 6.41 -8.26 1.13
N PHE A 88 6.97 -8.09 2.32
CA PHE A 88 8.26 -8.71 2.66
C PHE A 88 8.04 -10.21 2.86
N THR A 89 8.62 -11.03 1.98
CA THR A 89 8.52 -12.50 2.04
C THR A 89 9.60 -13.13 2.92
N ARG A 90 10.49 -12.33 3.51
CA ARG A 90 11.49 -12.77 4.49
C ARG A 90 11.46 -11.87 5.72
N PRO A 91 11.50 -12.43 6.94
CA PRO A 91 11.70 -11.63 8.15
C PRO A 91 13.01 -10.86 8.03
N PHE A 92 12.95 -9.55 8.21
CA PHE A 92 14.12 -8.71 8.32
C PHE A 92 14.75 -8.99 9.69
N HIS A 93 15.69 -9.93 9.74
CA HIS A 93 16.53 -10.09 10.92
C HIS A 93 17.53 -8.93 10.95
N ALA A 94 17.13 -7.84 11.62
CA ALA A 94 18.10 -6.87 12.11
C ALA A 94 18.97 -7.59 13.14
N ASN A 95 20.16 -8.03 12.74
CA ASN A 95 21.19 -8.42 13.70
C ASN A 95 21.64 -7.14 14.41
N LEU A 96 20.90 -6.76 15.46
CA LEU A 96 21.38 -5.86 16.48
C LEU A 96 22.38 -6.66 17.32
N SER A 97 23.64 -6.64 16.89
CA SER A 97 24.75 -7.03 17.75
C SER A 97 24.90 -5.98 18.85
N SER A 98 24.58 -6.40 20.08
CA SER A 98 24.90 -5.77 21.36
C SER A 98 26.39 -5.55 21.57
#